data_AF-A0A9E4G8Z4-F1
#
_entry.id   AF-A0A9E4G8Z4-F1
#
_cell.length_a   1.000
_cell.length_b   1.000
_cell.length_c   1.000
_cell.angle_alpha   90.00
_cell.angle_beta   90.00
_cell.angle_gamma   90.00
#
_symmetry.space_group_name_H-M   'P 1'
#
loop_
_entity.id
_entity.type
_entity.pdbx_description
1 polymer ?
#
loop_
_entity_poly.entity_id
_entity_poly.type
_entity_poly.pdbx_seq_one_letter_code
_entity_poly.pdbx_strand_id
1 'polypeptide(L)'
;MADQPATLAASLDDLWHTIGARARAADTRSSYTARLLAGGVDRVAQKLGEEATEVVIAGVQRDPSGVVTESADLLYHLLVLWQATQVEPAAVAAELARRAQGSSGGRTSQGRQAGPPDAGGDG
;
A
#
# COMPACT_ATOMS: atom_id res chain seq x y z
N MET A 1 23.92 18.31 15.96
CA MET A 1 23.63 17.69 14.66
C MET A 1 22.12 17.45 14.67
N ALA A 2 21.35 18.23 13.91
CA ALA A 2 19.89 18.10 13.94
C ALA A 2 19.52 16.72 13.41
N ASP A 3 18.79 15.95 14.22
CA ASP A 3 18.20 14.68 13.85
C ASP A 3 17.22 14.93 12.69
N GLN A 4 17.55 14.46 11.49
CA GLN A 4 16.65 14.57 10.35
C GLN A 4 15.49 13.59 10.59
N PRO A 5 14.22 14.02 10.45
CA PRO A 5 13.10 13.11 10.63
C PRO A 5 13.24 11.94 9.65
N ALA A 6 13.11 10.71 10.16
CA ALA A 6 13.18 9.52 9.33
C ALA A 6 12.14 9.61 8.20
N THR A 7 12.57 9.31 6.97
CA THR A 7 11.64 9.21 5.85
C THR A 7 10.80 7.94 6.00
N LEU A 8 9.58 7.94 5.45
CA LEU A 8 8.75 6.75 5.42
C LEU A 8 9.50 5.55 4.79
N ALA A 9 10.27 5.79 3.72
CA ALA A 9 11.06 4.75 3.07
C ALA A 9 12.11 4.12 4.02
N ALA A 10 12.84 4.96 4.78
CA ALA A 10 13.81 4.47 5.76
C ALA A 10 13.13 3.67 6.89
N SER A 11 12.01 4.16 7.42
CA SER A 11 11.28 3.44 8.46
C SER A 11 10.71 2.10 7.98
N LEU A 12 10.24 2.02 6.74
CA LEU A 12 9.77 0.77 6.14
C LEU A 12 10.92 -0.24 5.94
N ASP A 13 12.11 0.24 5.56
CA ASP A 13 13.31 -0.60 5.41
C ASP A 13 13.76 -1.18 6.76
N ASP A 14 13.84 -0.35 7.81
CA ASP A 14 14.17 -0.80 9.17
C ASP A 14 13.16 -1.83 9.70
N LEU A 15 11.87 -1.58 9.46
CA LEU A 15 10.80 -2.52 9.83
C LEU A 15 10.90 -3.83 9.06
N TRP A 16 11.16 -3.79 7.75
CA TRP A 16 11.32 -5.00 6.93
C TRP A 16 12.43 -5.89 7.48
N HIS A 17 13.60 -5.33 7.81
CA HIS A 17 14.72 -6.07 8.38
C HIS A 17 14.37 -6.64 9.77
N THR A 18 13.70 -5.86 10.61
CA THR A 18 13.25 -6.29 11.94
C THR A 18 12.25 -7.44 11.85
N ILE A 19 11.26 -7.35 10.96
CA ILE A 19 10.27 -8.40 10.71
C ILE A 19 10.97 -9.66 10.20
N GLY A 20 11.87 -9.53 9.22
CA GLY A 20 12.63 -10.67 8.70
C GLY A 20 13.49 -11.36 9.76
N ALA A 21 14.12 -10.59 10.66
CA ALA A 21 14.87 -11.15 11.79
C ALA A 21 13.95 -11.94 12.75
N ARG A 22 12.78 -11.41 13.07
CA ARG A 22 11.77 -12.09 13.90
C ARG A 22 11.21 -13.34 13.23
N ALA A 23 11.00 -13.30 11.91
CA ALA A 23 10.56 -14.44 11.13
C ALA A 23 11.57 -15.60 11.22
N ARG A 24 12.87 -15.31 11.03
CA ARG A 24 13.95 -16.30 11.14
C ARG A 24 14.11 -16.87 12.54
N ALA A 25 13.95 -16.03 13.57
CA ALA A 25 14.06 -16.48 14.95
C ALA A 25 12.93 -17.43 15.36
N ALA A 26 11.75 -17.32 14.71
CA ALA A 26 10.58 -18.16 14.94
C ALA A 26 10.13 -18.29 16.42
N ASP A 27 10.50 -17.33 17.27
CA ASP A 27 10.14 -17.34 18.69
C ASP A 27 8.73 -16.80 18.90
N THR A 28 7.75 -17.69 18.74
CA THR A 28 6.32 -17.38 18.92
C THR A 28 5.96 -16.99 20.36
N ARG A 29 6.81 -17.27 21.36
CA ARG A 29 6.51 -16.90 22.75
C ARG A 29 6.77 -15.41 22.98
N SER A 30 7.91 -14.89 22.52
CA SER A 30 8.30 -13.51 22.75
C SER A 30 7.89 -12.53 21.63
N SER A 31 7.68 -13.02 20.40
CA SER A 31 7.46 -12.17 19.22
C SER A 31 6.04 -12.25 18.68
N TYR A 32 5.36 -11.11 18.64
CA TYR A 32 4.05 -10.98 17.97
C TYR A 32 4.14 -11.31 16.48
N THR A 33 5.18 -10.84 15.79
CA THR A 33 5.44 -11.13 14.38
C THR A 33 5.56 -12.63 14.13
N ALA A 34 6.29 -13.34 14.99
CA ALA A 34 6.47 -14.78 14.86
C ALA A 34 5.14 -15.53 15.05
N ARG A 35 4.27 -15.08 15.96
CA ARG A 35 2.92 -15.66 16.12
C ARG A 35 2.04 -15.44 14.91
N LEU A 36 2.06 -14.25 14.32
CA LEU A 36 1.31 -13.97 13.09
C LEU A 36 1.74 -14.91 11.96
N LEU A 37 3.06 -15.00 11.73
CA LEU A 37 3.63 -15.84 10.67
C LEU A 37 3.37 -17.33 10.93
N ALA A 38 3.44 -17.79 12.18
CA ALA A 38 3.08 -19.16 12.54
C ALA A 38 1.58 -19.47 12.30
N GLY A 39 0.72 -18.45 12.28
CA GLY A 39 -0.69 -18.57 11.90
C GLY A 39 -0.94 -18.69 10.39
N GLY A 40 0.11 -18.60 9.56
CA GLY A 40 0.02 -18.72 8.11
C GLY A 40 -0.52 -17.47 7.41
N VAL A 41 -0.55 -17.53 6.07
CA VAL A 41 -0.95 -16.41 5.20
C VAL A 41 -2.36 -15.92 5.50
N ASP A 42 -3.31 -16.83 5.76
CA ASP A 42 -4.70 -16.48 6.03
C ASP A 42 -4.86 -15.58 7.26
N ARG A 43 -4.15 -15.89 8.36
CA ARG A 43 -4.19 -15.09 9.59
C ARG A 43 -3.56 -13.71 9.37
N VAL A 44 -2.47 -13.65 8.61
CA VAL A 44 -1.79 -12.39 8.29
C VAL A 44 -2.66 -11.52 7.38
N ALA A 45 -3.27 -12.10 6.35
CA ALA A 45 -4.17 -11.40 5.43
C ALA A 45 -5.42 -10.89 6.14
N GLN A 46 -5.98 -11.67 7.07
CA GLN A 46 -7.08 -11.22 7.93
C GLN A 46 -6.70 -9.95 8.70
N LYS A 47 -5.54 -9.96 9.39
CA LYS A 47 -5.07 -8.79 10.12
C LYS A 47 -4.87 -7.57 9.21
N LEU A 48 -4.26 -7.75 8.04
CA LEU A 48 -4.13 -6.67 7.06
C LEU A 48 -5.50 -6.06 6.67
N GLY A 49 -6.51 -6.91 6.49
CA GLY A 49 -7.88 -6.47 6.18
C GLY A 49 -8.56 -5.71 7.33
N GLU A 50 -8.29 -6.09 8.58
CA GLU A 50 -8.74 -5.37 9.78
C GLU A 50 -8.16 -3.95 9.78
N GLU A 51 -6.83 -3.81 9.67
CA GLU A 51 -6.17 -2.49 9.69
C GLU A 51 -6.63 -1.61 8.50
N ALA A 52 -6.84 -2.19 7.33
CA ALA A 52 -7.35 -1.46 6.16
C ALA A 52 -8.75 -0.89 6.44
N THR A 53 -9.59 -1.65 7.15
CA THR A 53 -10.93 -1.20 7.55
C THR A 53 -10.83 -0.09 8.58
N GLU A 54 -9.90 -0.18 9.53
CA GLU A 54 -9.66 0.84 10.57
C GLU A 54 -9.16 2.15 9.97
N VAL A 55 -8.24 2.12 8.99
CA VAL A 55 -7.82 3.32 8.24
C VAL A 55 -9.01 3.99 7.54
N VAL A 56 -9.87 3.19 6.89
CA VAL A 56 -11.08 3.72 6.22
C VAL A 56 -12.02 4.37 7.23
N ILE A 57 -12.25 3.72 8.37
CA ILE A 57 -13.10 4.24 9.44
C ILE A 57 -12.54 5.57 9.97
N ALA A 58 -11.24 5.64 10.28
CA ALA A 58 -10.60 6.88 10.74
C ALA A 58 -10.72 8.01 9.71
N GLY A 59 -10.57 7.69 8.41
CA GLY A 59 -10.78 8.62 7.31
C GLY A 59 -12.20 9.15 7.24
N VAL A 60 -13.22 8.29 7.38
CA VAL A 60 -14.64 8.68 7.43
C VAL A 60 -14.94 9.57 8.63
N GLN A 61 -14.32 9.28 9.79
CA GLN A 61 -14.44 10.08 11.00
C GLN A 61 -13.71 11.42 10.95
N ARG A 62 -12.90 11.65 9.90
CA ARG A 62 -12.02 12.82 9.78
C ARG A 62 -11.09 12.96 10.98
N ASP A 63 -10.55 11.83 11.43
CA ASP A 63 -9.58 11.74 12.52
C ASP A 63 -8.16 11.56 11.93
N PRO A 64 -7.36 12.63 11.81
CA PRO A 64 -6.02 12.54 11.25
C PRO A 64 -5.07 11.71 12.11
N SER A 65 -5.24 11.72 13.44
CA SER A 65 -4.44 10.90 14.36
C SER A 65 -4.73 9.42 14.15
N GLY A 66 -6.01 9.05 14.05
CA GLY A 66 -6.42 7.69 13.70
C GLY A 66 -5.85 7.28 12.33
N VAL A 67 -5.98 8.11 11.30
CA VAL A 67 -5.43 7.81 9.97
C VAL A 67 -3.93 7.55 10.04
N VAL A 68 -3.15 8.30 10.83
CA VAL A 68 -1.71 8.08 10.99
C VAL A 68 -1.43 6.74 11.68
N THR A 69 -2.07 6.47 12.82
CA THR A 69 -1.86 5.23 13.59
C THR A 69 -2.24 4.00 12.78
N GLU A 70 -3.46 3.97 12.24
CA GLU A 70 -3.95 2.81 11.49
C GLU A 70 -3.19 2.62 10.17
N SER A 71 -2.67 3.69 9.56
CA SER A 71 -1.81 3.57 8.37
C SER A 71 -0.46 2.92 8.72
N ALA A 72 0.09 3.21 9.91
CA ALA A 72 1.31 2.58 10.36
C ALA A 72 1.11 1.07 10.59
N ASP A 73 0.00 0.68 11.23
CA ASP A 73 -0.34 -0.72 11.46
C ASP A 73 -0.67 -1.46 10.15
N LEU A 74 -1.39 -0.82 9.22
CA LEU A 74 -1.61 -1.32 7.87
C LEU A 74 -0.29 -1.62 7.14
N LEU A 75 0.65 -0.67 7.15
CA LEU A 75 1.95 -0.82 6.49
C LEU A 75 2.77 -1.93 7.16
N TYR A 76 2.76 -2.01 8.50
CA TYR A 76 3.40 -3.09 9.23
C TYR A 76 2.84 -4.45 8.82
N HIS A 77 1.52 -4.62 8.84
CA HIS A 77 0.86 -5.86 8.46
C HIS A 77 1.05 -6.22 6.99
N LEU A 78 1.21 -5.23 6.10
CA LEU A 78 1.57 -5.43 4.70
C LEU A 78 2.98 -6.01 4.56
N LEU A 79 3.96 -5.49 5.30
CA LEU A 79 5.33 -6.05 5.33
C LEU A 79 5.35 -7.49 5.88
N VAL A 80 4.53 -7.79 6.89
CA VAL A 80 4.39 -9.17 7.40
C VAL A 80 3.77 -10.08 6.34
N LEU A 81 2.77 -9.61 5.59
CA LEU A 81 2.19 -10.37 4.47
C LEU A 81 3.22 -10.65 3.39
N TRP A 82 4.07 -9.67 3.05
CA TRP A 82 5.16 -9.84 2.09
C TRP A 82 6.15 -10.92 2.54
N GLN A 83 6.54 -10.95 3.83
CA GLN A 83 7.34 -12.05 4.37
C GLN A 83 6.63 -13.40 4.26
N ALA A 84 5.34 -13.47 4.63
CA ALA A 84 4.56 -14.71 4.59
C ALA A 84 4.37 -15.26 3.17
N THR A 85 4.41 -14.39 2.16
CA THR A 85 4.19 -14.71 0.74
C THR A 85 5.48 -14.65 -0.10
N GLN A 86 6.62 -14.40 0.54
CA GLN A 86 7.93 -14.29 -0.10
C GLN A 86 8.02 -13.20 -1.19
N VAL A 87 7.27 -12.11 -1.01
CA VAL A 87 7.33 -10.93 -1.87
C VAL A 87 8.39 -9.96 -1.32
N GLU A 88 9.34 -9.57 -2.15
CA GLU A 88 10.37 -8.61 -1.75
C GLU A 88 9.91 -7.15 -1.92
N PRO A 89 10.25 -6.22 -1.00
CA PRO A 89 9.93 -4.80 -1.13
C PRO A 89 10.38 -4.19 -2.47
N ALA A 90 11.51 -4.65 -3.01
CA ALA A 90 12.02 -4.21 -4.30
C ALA A 90 11.04 -4.46 -5.46
N ALA A 91 10.32 -5.58 -5.44
CA ALA A 91 9.33 -5.90 -6.47
C ALA A 91 8.13 -4.93 -6.41
N VAL A 92 7.67 -4.61 -5.20
CA VAL A 92 6.57 -3.64 -5.00
C VAL A 92 7.03 -2.23 -5.36
N ALA A 93 8.25 -1.84 -4.99
CA ALA A 93 8.84 -0.55 -5.35
C ALA A 93 8.94 -0.38 -6.87
N ALA A 94 9.36 -1.43 -7.59
CA ALA A 94 9.39 -1.42 -9.06
C ALA A 94 8.00 -1.22 -9.67
N GLU A 95 6.97 -1.89 -9.13
CA GLU A 95 5.59 -1.71 -9.58
C GLU A 95 5.07 -0.29 -9.28
N LEU A 96 5.39 0.29 -8.12
CA LEU A 96 5.04 1.67 -7.78
C LEU A 96 5.73 2.67 -8.73
N ALA A 97 7.02 2.46 -9.03
CA ALA A 97 7.77 3.29 -9.97
C ALA A 97 7.15 3.23 -11.37
N ARG A 98 6.75 2.04 -11.83
CA ARG A 98 6.03 1.84 -13.11
C ARG A 98 4.71 2.62 -13.14
N ARG A 99 3.93 2.61 -12.05
CA ARG A 99 2.68 3.38 -11.94
C ARG A 99 2.91 4.87 -11.99
N ALA A 100 3.94 5.38 -11.31
CA ALA A 100 4.28 6.80 -11.33
C ALA A 100 4.61 7.29 -12.75
N GLN A 101 5.28 6.45 -13.55
CA GLN A 101 5.63 6.75 -14.94
C GLN A 101 4.44 6.61 -15.90
N GLY A 102 3.57 5.61 -15.69
CA GLY A 102 2.43 5.26 -16.55
C GLY A 102 1.12 6.02 -16.30
N SER A 103 1.04 6.86 -15.26
CA SER A 103 -0.18 7.62 -14.92
C SER A 103 -0.27 8.99 -15.63
N SER A 104 0.67 9.33 -16.50
CA SER A 104 0.72 10.60 -17.25
C SER A 104 0.03 10.56 -18.63
N GLY A 105 -0.56 9.42 -19.04
CA GLY A 105 -1.06 9.20 -20.41
C GLY A 105 -2.58 9.08 -20.58
N GLY A 106 -3.39 9.68 -19.70
CA GLY A 106 -4.83 9.42 -19.64
C GLY A 106 -5.77 10.54 -20.11
N ARG A 107 -5.35 11.50 -20.94
CA ARG A 107 -6.27 12.42 -21.64
C ARG A 107 -5.67 12.94 -22.95
N THR A 108 -6.02 12.32 -24.06
CA THR A 108 -6.32 13.04 -25.30
C THR A 108 -7.61 12.47 -25.88
N SER A 109 -8.68 13.24 -25.77
CA SER A 109 -9.87 13.05 -26.60
C SER A 109 -9.49 13.32 -28.07
N GLN A 110 -9.20 12.28 -28.82
CA GLN A 110 -9.30 12.22 -30.28
C GLN A 110 -10.15 11.00 -30.62
N GLY A 111 -11.33 11.09 -31.24
CA GLY A 111 -11.98 12.24 -31.84
C GLY A 111 -13.50 12.16 -31.70
N ARG A 112 -14.11 13.29 -31.37
CA ARG A 112 -15.50 13.56 -31.75
C ARG A 112 -15.46 13.81 -33.25
N GLN A 113 -15.92 12.86 -34.06
CA GLN A 113 -16.28 13.18 -35.44
C GLN A 113 -17.42 14.19 -35.37
N ALA A 114 -17.09 15.44 -35.72
CA ALA A 114 -18.08 16.43 -36.09
C ALA A 114 -18.67 15.99 -37.42
N GLY A 115 -19.93 15.53 -37.41
CA GLY A 115 -20.71 15.42 -38.63
C GLY A 115 -20.88 16.81 -39.25
N PRO A 116 -20.80 16.95 -40.59
CA PRO A 116 -20.85 18.25 -41.25
C PRO A 116 -22.23 18.91 -41.08
N PRO A 117 -22.30 20.25 -41.19
CA PRO A 117 -23.55 20.97 -41.10
C PRO A 117 -24.44 20.71 -42.33
N ASP A 118 -25.73 20.77 -42.02
CA ASP A 118 -26.90 20.74 -42.89
C ASP A 118 -26.71 21.47 -44.23
N ALA A 119 -27.07 20.78 -45.31
CA ALA A 119 -27.22 21.35 -46.64
C ALA A 119 -28.48 20.75 -47.27
N GLY A 120 -29.63 21.36 -46.96
CA GLY A 120 -30.92 21.04 -47.55
C GLY A 120 -31.81 22.27 -47.63
N GLY A 121 -31.43 23.22 -48.48
CA GLY A 121 -32.31 24.30 -48.92
C GLY A 121 -33.24 23.84 -50.05
N ASP A 122 -34.45 24.39 -49.99
CA ASP A 122 -35.39 24.73 -51.07
C ASP A 122 -36.06 23.61 -51.88
N GLY A 123 -37.38 23.50 -51.66
CA GLY A 123 -38.35 22.74 -52.45
C GLY A 123 -39.73 22.75 -51.80
#